data_AF-A0A7Y2TAA2-F1
#
_entry.id   AF-A0A7Y2TAA2-F1
#
_cell.length_a   1.000
_cell.length_b   1.000
_cell.length_c   1.000
_cell.angle_alpha   90.00
_cell.angle_beta   90.00
_cell.angle_gamma   90.00
#
_symmetry.space_group_name_H-M   'P 1'
#
loop_
_entity.id
_entity.type
_entity.pdbx_description
1 polymer ?
#
loop_
_entity_poly.entity_id
_entity_poly.type
_entity_poly.pdbx_seq_one_letter_code
_entity_poly.pdbx_strand_id
1 'polypeptide(L)'
;GMEAVQMFNHLFYNKYLAYAEPKWARRGKTMLLMGTFDRKLRKTFFNFFKNPLNVFKRLHYQSVMIIQPVDYTKDGRQNMCDGCPDITVWNGELVWSCRMEEQLNYGYNLKTYPKDLLN
;
A
#
# COMPACT_ATOMS: atom_id res chain seq x y z
N GLY A 1 3.08 7.66 -9.04
CA GLY A 1 1.86 7.33 -8.26
C GLY A 1 2.20 6.99 -6.81
N MET A 2 2.79 5.82 -6.56
CA MET A 2 3.36 5.45 -5.24
C MET A 2 4.89 5.36 -5.31
N GLU A 3 5.42 4.83 -6.42
CA GLU A 3 6.86 4.74 -6.72
C GLU A 3 7.60 6.07 -6.56
N ALA A 4 7.09 7.16 -7.15
CA ALA A 4 7.69 8.49 -6.98
C ALA A 4 7.71 8.94 -5.51
N VAL A 5 6.64 8.69 -4.75
CA VAL A 5 6.56 9.04 -3.32
C VAL A 5 7.58 8.23 -2.52
N GLN A 6 7.71 6.93 -2.82
CA GLN A 6 8.71 6.05 -2.22
C GLN A 6 10.13 6.50 -2.56
N MET A 7 10.41 6.82 -3.83
CA MET A 7 11.70 7.32 -4.30
C MET A 7 12.10 8.61 -3.58
N PHE A 8 11.20 9.59 -3.51
CA PHE A 8 11.48 10.85 -2.81
C PHE A 8 11.71 10.61 -1.32
N ASN A 9 10.85 9.81 -0.65
CA ASN A 9 11.03 9.52 0.76
C ASN A 9 12.34 8.79 1.04
N HIS A 10 12.72 7.85 0.16
CA HIS A 10 13.99 7.15 0.24
C HIS A 10 15.18 8.09 0.01
N LEU A 11 15.09 9.01 -0.96
CA LEU A 11 16.15 10.00 -1.22
C LEU A 11 16.41 10.92 -0.01
N PHE A 12 15.37 11.35 0.69
CA PHE A 12 15.50 12.28 1.82
C PHE A 12 15.76 11.61 3.17
N TYR A 13 15.19 10.43 3.40
CA TYR A 13 15.19 9.78 4.73
C TYR A 13 15.84 8.41 4.74
N ASN A 14 16.32 7.93 3.59
CA ASN A 14 16.92 6.61 3.39
C ASN A 14 16.03 5.46 3.88
N LYS A 15 14.69 5.62 3.74
CA LYS A 15 13.66 4.70 4.23
C LYS A 15 12.51 4.61 3.23
N TYR A 16 11.90 3.43 3.13
CA TYR A 16 10.64 3.22 2.40
C TYR A 16 9.44 3.37 3.34
N LEU A 17 8.34 3.90 2.83
CA LEU A 17 7.08 4.03 3.56
C LEU A 17 6.32 2.70 3.47
N ALA A 18 6.12 2.03 4.61
CA ALA A 18 5.31 0.81 4.66
C ALA A 18 3.90 1.11 5.18
N TYR A 19 3.80 1.55 6.44
CA TYR A 19 2.54 1.87 7.09
C TYR A 19 2.59 3.25 7.74
N ALA A 20 1.46 3.96 7.71
CA ALA A 20 1.33 5.20 8.45
C ALA A 20 1.38 4.92 9.95
N GLU A 21 2.26 5.60 10.69
CA GLU A 21 2.28 5.45 12.14
C GLU A 21 0.91 5.80 12.75
N PRO A 22 0.51 5.16 13.87
CA PRO A 22 -0.79 5.42 14.50
C PRO A 22 -1.02 6.90 14.84
N LYS A 23 0.03 7.68 15.10
CA LYS A 23 -0.05 9.14 15.35
C LYS A 23 -0.62 9.92 14.17
N TRP A 24 -0.25 9.52 12.94
CA TRP A 24 -0.72 10.15 11.71
C TRP A 24 -2.16 9.76 11.41
N ALA A 25 -2.55 8.52 11.69
CA ALA A 25 -3.94 8.08 11.58
C ALA A 25 -4.89 8.85 12.52
N ARG A 26 -4.40 9.38 13.67
CA ARG A 26 -5.24 10.23 14.55
C ARG A 26 -5.49 11.62 13.98
N ARG A 27 -4.70 12.07 13.02
CA ARG A 27 -4.83 13.37 12.36
C ARG A 27 -5.85 13.34 11.22
N GLY A 28 -6.81 12.42 11.20
CA GLY A 28 -7.82 12.31 10.13
C GLY A 28 -8.53 13.62 9.75
N LYS A 29 -8.65 14.59 10.66
CA LYS A 29 -9.17 15.94 10.35
C LYS A 29 -8.37 16.67 9.27
N THR A 30 -7.06 16.42 9.14
CA THR A 30 -6.25 17.03 8.08
C THR A 30 -6.68 16.57 6.70
N MET A 31 -7.28 15.37 6.56
CA MET A 31 -7.84 14.92 5.29
C MET A 31 -8.96 15.85 4.82
N LEU A 32 -9.72 16.48 5.72
CA LEU A 32 -10.80 17.40 5.32
C LEU A 32 -10.28 18.56 4.45
N LEU A 33 -9.03 19.00 4.64
CA LEU A 33 -8.40 20.03 3.80
C LEU A 33 -8.29 19.60 2.34
N MET A 34 -8.18 18.29 2.08
CA MET A 34 -8.19 17.75 0.72
C MET A 34 -9.56 17.83 0.05
N GLY A 35 -10.63 18.19 0.78
CA GLY A 35 -11.94 18.50 0.21
C GLY A 35 -11.93 19.73 -0.73
N THR A 36 -10.85 20.52 -0.71
CA THR A 36 -10.61 21.56 -1.72
C THR A 36 -10.31 20.96 -3.11
N PHE A 37 -9.69 19.78 -3.17
CA PHE A 37 -9.32 19.09 -4.41
C PHE A 37 -10.28 17.94 -4.76
N ASP A 38 -10.77 17.20 -3.76
CA ASP A 38 -11.64 16.05 -3.95
C ASP A 38 -13.13 16.39 -3.73
N ARG A 39 -13.96 16.16 -4.76
CA ARG A 39 -15.40 16.47 -4.73
C ARG A 39 -16.18 15.63 -3.70
N LYS A 40 -15.82 14.35 -3.51
CA LYS A 40 -16.50 13.48 -2.54
C LYS A 40 -16.19 13.94 -1.13
N LEU A 41 -14.95 14.31 -0.86
CA LEU A 41 -14.51 14.78 0.45
C LEU A 41 -15.02 16.18 0.78
N ARG A 42 -15.29 17.02 -0.25
CA ARG A 42 -15.91 18.35 -0.09
C ARG A 42 -17.26 18.30 0.63
N LYS A 43 -18.08 17.28 0.36
CA LYS A 43 -19.37 17.09 1.07
C LYS A 43 -19.15 16.84 2.55
N THR A 44 -18.16 16.01 2.88
CA THR A 44 -17.76 15.72 4.27
C THR A 44 -17.20 16.96 4.95
N PHE A 45 -16.39 17.76 4.26
CA PHE A 45 -15.87 19.04 4.76
C PHE A 45 -17.01 19.97 5.19
N PHE A 46 -17.97 20.26 4.30
CA PHE A 46 -19.09 21.15 4.66
C PHE A 46 -19.98 20.58 5.76
N ASN A 47 -20.24 19.27 5.77
CA ASN A 47 -21.01 18.64 6.84
C ASN A 47 -20.29 18.68 8.20
N PHE A 48 -18.95 18.61 8.22
CA PHE A 48 -18.17 18.75 9.44
C PHE A 48 -18.36 20.13 10.08
N PHE A 49 -18.34 21.20 9.27
CA PHE A 49 -18.48 22.59 9.73
C PHE A 49 -19.92 23.01 10.05
N LYS A 50 -20.96 22.26 9.63
CA LYS A 50 -22.35 22.52 10.03
C LYS A 50 -22.57 22.49 11.54
N ASN A 51 -21.76 21.72 12.27
CA ASN A 51 -21.77 21.71 13.73
C ASN A 51 -20.38 22.06 14.26
N PRO A 52 -20.17 23.28 14.80
CA PRO A 52 -18.87 23.73 15.29
C PRO A 52 -18.33 22.87 16.45
N LEU A 53 -19.20 22.16 17.18
CA LEU A 53 -18.80 21.25 18.25
C LEU A 53 -18.04 20.01 17.75
N ASN A 54 -18.09 19.72 16.45
CA ASN A 54 -17.32 18.63 15.84
C ASN A 54 -15.80 18.86 15.90
N VAL A 55 -15.35 20.11 16.06
CA VAL A 55 -13.93 20.43 16.23
C VAL A 55 -13.35 19.80 17.51
N PHE A 56 -14.18 19.58 18.53
CA PHE A 56 -13.78 18.89 19.77
C PHE A 56 -13.89 17.36 19.67
N LYS A 57 -14.61 16.84 18.66
CA LYS A 57 -14.78 15.40 18.45
C LYS A 57 -13.66 14.84 17.56
N ARG A 58 -13.36 13.55 17.69
CA ARG A 58 -12.40 12.87 16.82
C ARG A 58 -13.07 12.47 15.49
N LEU A 59 -12.39 12.70 14.37
CA LEU A 59 -12.83 12.23 13.06
C LEU A 59 -12.21 10.85 12.81
N HIS A 60 -13.05 9.84 12.64
CA HIS A 60 -12.64 8.48 12.31
C HIS A 60 -12.84 8.24 10.82
N TYR A 61 -11.89 7.56 10.19
CA TYR A 61 -11.99 7.10 8.82
C TYR A 61 -11.60 5.63 8.77
N GLN A 62 -12.21 4.90 7.84
CA GLN A 62 -11.90 3.51 7.58
C GLN A 62 -11.27 3.42 6.20
N SER A 63 -10.06 2.89 6.13
CA SER A 63 -9.43 2.49 4.87
C SER A 63 -9.76 1.03 4.61
N VAL A 64 -10.35 0.75 3.44
CA VAL A 64 -10.51 -0.63 2.95
C VAL A 64 -9.40 -0.87 1.94
N MET A 65 -8.52 -1.83 2.24
CA MET A 65 -7.46 -2.27 1.34
C MET A 65 -7.93 -3.51 0.60
N ILE A 66 -7.84 -3.49 -0.73
CA ILE A 66 -8.19 -4.63 -1.57
C ILE A 66 -6.88 -5.20 -2.11
N ILE A 67 -6.59 -6.44 -1.77
CA ILE A 67 -5.41 -7.17 -2.26
C ILE A 67 -5.79 -7.79 -3.60
N GLN A 68 -5.03 -7.46 -4.66
CA GLN A 68 -5.23 -8.05 -5.98
C GLN A 68 -4.77 -9.51 -6.00
N PRO A 69 -5.41 -10.38 -6.81
CA PRO A 69 -4.89 -11.73 -7.03
C PRO A 69 -3.50 -11.66 -7.68
N VAL A 70 -2.74 -12.75 -7.53
CA VAL A 70 -1.45 -12.92 -8.20
C VAL A 70 -1.63 -12.83 -9.72
N ASP A 71 -0.72 -12.11 -10.38
CA ASP A 71 -0.62 -12.06 -11.83
C ASP A 71 0.52 -12.97 -12.31
N TYR A 72 0.32 -13.65 -13.43
CA TYR A 72 1.27 -14.61 -13.97
C TYR A 72 1.91 -14.08 -15.24
N THR A 73 3.24 -13.99 -15.24
CA THR A 73 3.99 -13.63 -16.44
C THR A 73 4.06 -14.82 -17.40
N LYS A 74 4.39 -14.54 -18.67
CA LYS A 74 4.53 -15.58 -19.71
C LYS A 74 5.54 -16.67 -19.36
N ASP A 75 6.56 -16.34 -18.56
CA ASP A 75 7.60 -17.25 -18.10
C ASP A 75 7.29 -17.93 -16.76
N GLY A 76 6.05 -17.81 -16.28
CA GLY A 76 5.58 -18.46 -15.05
C GLY A 76 5.98 -17.76 -13.76
N ARG A 77 6.66 -16.60 -13.82
CA ARG A 77 6.88 -15.79 -12.63
C ARG A 77 5.55 -15.21 -12.18
N GLN A 78 5.47 -15.02 -10.87
CA GLN A 78 4.30 -14.49 -10.21
C GLN A 78 4.60 -13.05 -9.81
N ASN A 79 3.87 -12.11 -10.38
CA ASN A 79 3.87 -10.74 -9.93
C ASN A 79 2.80 -10.60 -8.85
N MET A 80 3.22 -10.23 -7.63
CA MET A 80 2.27 -9.91 -6.58
C MET A 80 1.77 -8.47 -6.75
N CYS A 81 1.04 -7.95 -5.77
CA CYS A 81 0.37 -6.65 -5.88
C CYS A 81 1.34 -5.54 -6.34
N ASP A 82 0.99 -4.88 -7.44
CA ASP A 82 1.80 -3.81 -8.03
C ASP A 82 1.76 -2.58 -7.10
N GLY A 83 2.87 -2.32 -6.40
CA GLY A 83 2.95 -1.34 -5.31
C GLY A 83 2.72 -1.90 -3.90
N CYS A 84 2.83 -3.21 -3.69
CA CYS A 84 2.82 -3.80 -2.36
C CYS A 84 3.88 -3.15 -1.45
N PRO A 85 3.52 -2.60 -0.29
CA PRO A 85 4.51 -2.15 0.70
C PRO A 85 5.27 -3.32 1.32
N ASP A 86 4.78 -4.55 1.16
CA ASP A 86 5.36 -5.78 1.67
C ASP A 86 6.38 -6.39 0.66
N ILE A 87 7.32 -5.56 0.21
CA ILE A 87 8.53 -5.97 -0.50
C ILE A 87 9.72 -5.77 0.44
N THR A 88 10.67 -6.70 0.43
CA THR A 88 11.90 -6.60 1.21
C THR A 88 13.12 -6.82 0.32
N VAL A 89 14.28 -6.35 0.77
CA VAL A 89 15.57 -6.65 0.13
C VAL A 89 16.10 -7.96 0.71
N TRP A 90 16.40 -8.92 -0.17
CA TRP A 90 17.03 -10.20 0.17
C TRP A 90 18.12 -10.49 -0.85
N ASN A 91 19.35 -10.75 -0.37
CA ASN A 91 20.52 -11.01 -1.23
C ASN A 91 20.75 -9.96 -2.34
N GLY A 92 20.42 -8.69 -2.07
CA GLY A 92 20.56 -7.59 -3.03
C GLY A 92 19.42 -7.49 -4.05
N GLU A 93 18.40 -8.34 -3.96
CA GLU A 93 17.22 -8.32 -4.84
C GLU A 93 15.96 -7.91 -4.06
N LEU A 94 15.02 -7.29 -4.76
CA LEU A 94 13.69 -7.02 -4.23
C LEU A 94 12.83 -8.28 -4.32
N VAL A 95 12.40 -8.80 -3.17
CA VAL A 95 11.58 -10.00 -3.08
C VAL A 95 10.28 -9.71 -2.35
N TRP A 96 9.23 -10.44 -2.72
CA TRP A 96 7.93 -10.35 -2.06
C TRP A 96 8.02 -10.92 -0.65
N SER A 97 7.84 -10.10 0.39
CA SER A 97 7.99 -10.58 1.77
C SER A 97 6.94 -11.62 2.14
N CYS A 98 5.76 -11.55 1.52
CA CYS A 98 4.70 -12.55 1.69
C CYS A 98 5.08 -13.94 1.15
N ARG A 99 6.13 -14.05 0.32
CA ARG A 99 6.66 -15.30 -0.21
C ARG A 99 8.10 -15.58 0.24
N MET A 100 8.50 -14.99 1.36
CA MET A 100 9.86 -15.15 1.88
C MET A 100 10.18 -16.61 2.22
N GLU A 101 9.17 -17.42 2.54
CA GLU A 101 9.35 -18.84 2.84
C GLU A 101 9.93 -19.63 1.65
N GLU A 102 9.59 -19.28 0.41
CA GLU A 102 10.17 -19.90 -0.78
C GLU A 102 11.63 -19.52 -0.96
N GLN A 103 11.96 -18.25 -0.68
CA GLN A 103 13.32 -17.74 -0.71
C GLN A 103 14.19 -18.43 0.36
N LEU A 104 13.64 -18.66 1.56
CA LEU A 104 14.36 -19.33 2.65
C LEU A 104 14.58 -20.83 2.38
N ASN A 105 13.60 -21.51 1.80
CA ASN A 105 13.66 -22.96 1.58
C ASN A 105 14.36 -23.36 0.27
N TYR A 106 14.20 -22.56 -0.79
CA TYR A 106 14.65 -22.92 -2.14
C TYR A 106 15.66 -21.92 -2.73
N GLY A 107 15.84 -20.75 -2.12
CA GLY A 107 16.72 -19.70 -2.63
C GLY A 107 16.14 -18.90 -3.80
N TYR A 108 14.87 -19.14 -4.16
CA TYR A 108 14.16 -18.40 -5.21
C TYR A 108 12.64 -18.53 -5.05
N ASN A 109 11.89 -17.59 -5.63
CA ASN A 109 10.43 -17.70 -5.71
C ASN A 109 9.99 -18.76 -6.74
N LEU A 110 9.06 -19.60 -6.34
CA LEU A 110 8.52 -20.66 -7.20
C LEU A 110 7.77 -20.07 -8.39
N LYS A 111 7.93 -20.73 -9.54
CA LYS A 111 7.24 -20.42 -10.79
C LYS A 111 6.03 -21.32 -10.97
N THR A 112 4.98 -20.76 -11.56
CA THR A 112 3.76 -21.50 -11.89
C THR A 112 3.80 -21.89 -13.36
N TYR A 113 3.40 -23.13 -13.64
CA TYR A 113 3.28 -23.65 -14.99
C TYR A 113 1.85 -24.12 -15.25
N PRO A 114 1.38 -24.07 -16.51
CA PRO A 114 0.12 -24.69 -16.89
C PRO A 114 0.11 -26.16 -16.51
N LYS A 115 -1.03 -26.65 -16.00
CA LYS A 115 -1.17 -28.05 -15.58
C LYS A 115 -0.91 -29.03 -16.72
N ASP A 116 -1.23 -28.63 -17.94
CA ASP A 116 -1.14 -29.49 -19.13
C ASP A 116 0.27 -29.57 -19.71
N LEU A 117 1.26 -28.84 -19.16
CA LEU A 117 2.64 -28.85 -19.66
C LEU A 117 3.36 -30.19 -19.41
N LEU A 118 2.87 -30.99 -18.47
CA LEU A 118 3.46 -32.27 -18.05
C LEU A 118 2.69 -33.49 -18.58
N ASN A 119 1.69 -33.27 -19.45
CA ASN A 119 0.94 -34.33 -20.12
C ASN A 119 1.51 -34.60 -21.52
#